data_AF-A0A1B6GJB6-F1
#
_entry.id   AF-A0A1B6GJB6-F1
#
_cell.length_a   1.000
_cell.length_b   1.000
_cell.length_c   1.000
_cell.angle_alpha   90.00
_cell.angle_beta   90.00
_cell.angle_gamma   90.00
#
_symmetry.space_group_name_H-M   'P 1'
#
loop_
_entity.id
_entity.type
_entity.pdbx_description
1 polymer ?
#
loop_
_entity_poly.entity_id
_entity_poly.type
_entity_poly.pdbx_seq_one_letter_code
_entity_poly.pdbx_strand_id
1 'polypeptide(L)'
;AARLRGNHMFSPPVFMTRTRLVHNDTDGMKRAFFMLGIYATAHVVRDTISELPVVTAGYYVDQIAFSIASAFQHELPNRNSVLYKWPKDLLKPDIMFFINTPSQLT
;
A
#
# COMPACT_ATOMS: atom_id res chain seq x y z
N ALA A 1 -1.37 -12.89 -11.97
CA ALA A 1 -2.09 -13.76 -11.01
C ALA A 1 -2.41 -15.14 -11.60
N ALA A 2 -3.16 -15.24 -12.71
CA ALA A 2 -3.63 -16.53 -13.26
C ALA A 2 -2.53 -17.58 -13.53
N ARG A 3 -1.38 -17.18 -14.10
CA ARG A 3 -0.26 -18.12 -14.34
C ARG A 3 0.49 -18.55 -13.07
N LEU A 4 0.37 -17.76 -11.99
CA LEU A 4 0.93 -18.07 -10.67
C LEU A 4 -0.05 -18.90 -9.82
N ARG A 5 -1.28 -19.15 -10.30
CA ARG A 5 -2.41 -19.63 -9.50
C ARG A 5 -2.63 -18.84 -8.20
N GLY A 6 -2.21 -17.58 -8.20
CA GLY A 6 -2.23 -16.72 -7.03
C GLY A 6 -3.49 -15.89 -6.93
N ASN A 7 -3.88 -15.55 -5.70
CA ASN A 7 -5.00 -14.67 -5.44
C ASN A 7 -4.58 -13.20 -5.62
N HIS A 8 -5.34 -12.43 -6.41
CA HIS A 8 -5.08 -11.01 -6.58
C HIS A 8 -5.91 -10.22 -5.57
N MET A 9 -5.22 -9.48 -4.70
CA MET A 9 -5.85 -8.71 -3.63
C MET A 9 -5.67 -7.20 -3.86
N PHE A 10 -6.74 -6.45 -3.67
CA PHE A 10 -6.72 -5.00 -3.69
C PHE A 10 -6.34 -4.42 -2.33
N SER A 11 -5.65 -3.28 -2.34
CA SER A 11 -5.41 -2.47 -1.15
C SER A 11 -5.90 -1.04 -1.41
N PRO A 12 -6.89 -0.53 -0.66
CA PRO A 12 -7.68 -1.22 0.39
C PRO A 12 -8.53 -2.38 -0.14
N PRO A 13 -8.99 -3.32 0.72
CA PRO A 13 -9.89 -4.40 0.32
C PRO A 13 -11.23 -3.88 -0.23
N VAL A 14 -11.85 -4.67 -1.12
CA VAL A 14 -13.09 -4.29 -1.80
C VAL A 14 -14.20 -3.91 -0.84
N PHE A 15 -14.34 -4.59 0.31
CA PHE A 15 -15.37 -4.27 1.30
C PHE A 15 -15.23 -2.86 1.91
N MET A 16 -14.03 -2.28 1.91
CA MET A 16 -13.77 -0.91 2.37
C MET A 16 -14.04 0.15 1.30
N THR A 17 -14.18 -0.22 0.02
CA THR A 17 -14.36 0.78 -1.04
C THR A 17 -15.63 1.60 -0.89
N ARG A 18 -16.68 1.04 -0.27
CA ARG A 18 -17.93 1.78 0.02
C ARG A 18 -17.75 2.87 1.09
N THR A 19 -16.89 2.66 2.09
CA THR A 19 -16.65 3.63 3.17
C THR A 19 -15.62 4.69 2.81
N ARG A 20 -14.90 4.53 1.70
CA ARG A 20 -13.98 5.53 1.15
C ARG A 20 -14.65 6.90 0.96
N LEU A 21 -15.90 6.92 0.51
CA LEU A 21 -16.65 8.15 0.23
C LEU A 21 -16.95 8.97 1.50
N VAL A 22 -16.93 8.34 2.67
CA VAL A 22 -17.24 8.97 3.96
C VAL A 22 -16.00 9.53 4.65
N HIS A 23 -14.80 9.03 4.33
CA HIS A 23 -13.56 9.39 5.03
C HIS A 23 -12.62 10.25 4.17
N ASN A 24 -13.18 11.23 3.45
CA ASN A 24 -12.46 11.99 2.43
C ASN A 24 -12.38 13.51 2.71
N ASP A 25 -12.87 13.97 3.87
CA ASP A 25 -13.03 15.41 4.16
C ASP A 25 -11.71 16.15 4.33
N THR A 26 -10.67 15.48 4.80
CA THR A 26 -9.33 16.05 4.97
C THR A 26 -8.26 15.11 4.42
N ASP A 27 -7.10 15.64 4.04
CA ASP A 27 -5.99 14.79 3.60
C ASP A 27 -5.47 13.87 4.72
N GLY A 28 -5.62 14.29 5.98
CA GLY A 28 -5.35 13.44 7.14
C GLY A 28 -6.28 12.22 7.19
N MET A 29 -7.59 12.43 7.00
CA MET A 29 -8.58 11.33 6.96
C MET A 29 -8.36 10.40 5.78
N LYS A 30 -8.05 10.94 4.59
CA LYS A 30 -7.70 10.14 3.41
C LYS A 30 -6.51 9.23 3.70
N ARG A 31 -5.42 9.80 4.24
CA ARG A 31 -4.22 9.03 4.61
C ARG A 31 -4.53 7.97 5.66
N ALA A 32 -5.27 8.31 6.70
CA ALA A 32 -5.68 7.35 7.74
C ALA A 32 -6.51 6.20 7.16
N PHE A 33 -7.45 6.50 6.25
CA PHE A 33 -8.27 5.49 5.56
C PHE A 33 -7.41 4.53 4.73
N PHE A 34 -6.49 5.04 3.91
CA PHE A 34 -5.60 4.18 3.11
C PHE A 34 -4.65 3.36 3.98
N MET A 35 -4.08 3.95 5.03
CA MET A 35 -3.24 3.24 5.99
C MET A 35 -4.00 2.11 6.69
N LEU A 36 -5.23 2.37 7.16
CA LEU A 36 -6.09 1.33 7.72
C LEU A 36 -6.41 0.25 6.67
N GLY A 37 -6.62 0.66 5.42
CA GLY A 37 -6.79 -0.22 4.28
C GLY A 37 -5.66 -1.22 4.10
N ILE A 38 -4.41 -0.77 4.22
CA ILE A 38 -3.23 -1.64 4.16
C ILE A 38 -3.29 -2.70 5.27
N TYR A 39 -3.61 -2.31 6.52
CA TYR A 39 -3.73 -3.26 7.64
C TYR A 39 -4.88 -4.25 7.46
N ALA A 40 -6.02 -3.79 6.94
CA ALA A 40 -7.14 -4.66 6.61
C ALA A 40 -6.77 -5.66 5.51
N THR A 41 -6.07 -5.23 4.46
CA THR A 41 -5.51 -6.15 3.44
C THR A 41 -4.56 -7.14 4.11
N ALA A 42 -3.63 -6.68 4.95
CA ALA A 42 -2.68 -7.55 5.65
C ALA A 42 -3.37 -8.64 6.47
N HIS A 43 -4.46 -8.31 7.15
CA HIS A 43 -5.26 -9.25 7.92
C HIS A 43 -5.86 -10.34 7.01
N VAL A 44 -6.56 -9.95 5.94
CA VAL A 44 -7.14 -10.91 4.98
C VAL A 44 -6.06 -11.79 4.33
N VAL A 45 -4.90 -11.21 4.02
CA VAL A 45 -3.78 -11.97 3.43
C VAL A 45 -3.22 -12.98 4.41
N ARG A 46 -3.10 -12.67 5.71
CA ARG A 46 -2.61 -13.63 6.71
C ARG A 46 -3.45 -14.91 6.74
N ASP A 47 -4.75 -14.79 6.54
CA ASP A 47 -5.65 -15.95 6.53
C ASP A 47 -5.53 -16.77 5.23
N THR A 48 -5.28 -16.10 4.09
CA THR A 48 -5.28 -16.73 2.75
C THR A 48 -3.90 -17.26 2.32
N ILE A 49 -2.81 -16.67 2.80
CA ILE A 49 -1.44 -16.92 2.30
C ILE A 49 -0.95 -18.35 2.54
N SER A 50 -1.55 -19.06 3.51
CA SER A 50 -1.25 -20.47 3.79
C SER A 50 -1.69 -21.42 2.66
N GLU A 51 -2.69 -21.01 1.88
CA GLU A 51 -3.27 -21.83 0.82
C GLU A 51 -2.71 -21.47 -0.56
N LEU A 52 -2.57 -20.17 -0.84
CA LEU A 52 -2.24 -19.66 -2.17
C LEU A 52 -1.35 -18.41 -2.09
N PRO A 53 -0.42 -18.22 -3.04
CA PRO A 53 0.36 -17.00 -3.11
C PRO A 53 -0.55 -15.81 -3.39
N VAL A 54 -0.33 -14.71 -2.69
CA VAL A 54 -1.11 -13.48 -2.86
C VAL A 54 -0.29 -12.42 -3.59
N VAL A 55 -0.90 -11.75 -4.56
CA VAL A 55 -0.32 -10.63 -5.28
C VAL A 55 -1.19 -9.39 -5.05
N THR A 56 -0.58 -8.29 -4.61
CA THR A 56 -1.28 -7.01 -4.44
C THR A 56 -0.80 -5.97 -5.44
N ALA A 57 -1.72 -5.14 -5.93
CA ALA A 57 -1.41 -3.94 -6.69
C ALA A 57 -1.34 -2.75 -5.73
N GLY A 58 -0.13 -2.35 -5.35
CA GLY A 58 0.09 -1.38 -4.26
C GLY A 58 -0.06 -2.03 -2.87
N TYR A 59 0.58 -1.41 -1.89
CA TYR A 59 0.60 -1.78 -0.48
C TYR A 59 1.22 -0.64 0.37
N TYR A 60 2.20 -0.91 1.23
CA TYR A 60 2.79 0.11 2.12
C TYR A 60 3.70 1.12 1.40
N VAL A 61 4.53 0.64 0.46
CA VAL A 61 5.63 1.46 -0.11
C VAL A 61 5.10 2.62 -0.96
N ASP A 62 4.07 2.39 -1.78
CA ASP A 62 3.42 3.43 -2.58
C ASP A 62 2.73 4.48 -1.70
N GLN A 63 2.05 4.07 -0.63
CA GLN A 63 1.41 5.02 0.30
C GLN A 63 2.43 5.90 1.03
N ILE A 64 3.55 5.32 1.48
CA ILE A 64 4.64 6.08 2.11
C ILE A 64 5.35 6.95 1.09
N ALA A 65 5.66 6.45 -0.10
CA ALA A 65 6.29 7.25 -1.15
C ALA A 65 5.43 8.47 -1.52
N PHE A 66 4.13 8.27 -1.71
CA PHE A 66 3.17 9.34 -1.96
C PHE A 66 3.11 10.34 -0.79
N SER A 67 3.07 9.84 0.44
CA SER A 67 3.02 10.69 1.64
C SER A 67 4.30 11.52 1.81
N ILE A 68 5.47 10.93 1.54
CA ILE A 68 6.76 11.64 1.57
C ILE A 68 6.79 12.70 0.46
N ALA A 69 6.47 12.34 -0.78
CA ALA A 69 6.46 13.29 -1.88
C ALA A 69 5.49 14.47 -1.65
N SER A 70 4.35 14.20 -0.99
CA SER A 70 3.37 15.24 -0.67
C SER A 70 3.83 16.15 0.47
N ALA A 71 4.56 15.63 1.46
CA ALA A 71 5.00 16.39 2.63
C ALA A 71 6.36 17.08 2.46
N PHE A 72 7.21 16.57 1.57
CA PHE A 72 8.60 17.00 1.40
C PHE A 72 8.84 17.43 -0.05
N GLN A 73 8.63 18.72 -0.33
CA GLN A 73 8.71 19.27 -1.69
C GLN A 73 10.14 19.48 -2.21
N HIS A 74 11.06 19.91 -1.34
CA HIS A 74 12.40 20.35 -1.75
C HIS A 74 13.50 19.39 -1.27
N GLU A 75 13.34 18.81 -0.09
CA GLU A 75 14.35 17.94 0.53
C GLU A 75 13.69 16.70 1.08
N LEU A 76 14.21 15.53 0.70
CA LEU A 76 13.74 14.26 1.23
C LEU A 76 14.14 14.09 2.71
N PRO A 77 13.36 13.30 3.47
CA PRO A 77 13.75 12.92 4.82
C PRO A 77 15.16 12.33 4.90
N ASN A 78 15.80 12.50 6.06
CA ASN A 78 17.09 11.85 6.32
C ASN A 78 17.00 10.34 6.03
N ARG A 79 18.02 9.76 5.39
CA ARG A 79 18.06 8.34 5.00
C ARG A 79 17.81 7.35 6.15
N ASN A 80 18.12 7.75 7.39
CA ASN A 80 17.91 6.94 8.60
C ASN A 80 16.56 7.21 9.28
N SER A 81 15.70 8.04 8.68
CA SER A 81 14.38 8.38 9.19
C SER A 81 13.52 7.13 9.37
N VAL A 82 12.69 7.16 10.43
CA VAL A 82 11.68 6.12 10.67
C VAL A 82 10.68 5.99 9.52
N LEU A 83 10.51 7.04 8.72
CA LEU A 83 9.60 7.05 7.56
C LEU A 83 9.96 5.99 6.50
N TYR A 84 11.23 5.60 6.40
CA TYR A 84 11.68 4.55 5.48
C TYR A 84 11.60 3.14 6.09
N LYS A 85 11.31 3.03 7.39
CA LYS A 85 11.25 1.73 8.06
C LYS A 85 9.89 1.08 7.82
N TRP A 86 9.93 -0.22 7.60
CA TRP A 86 8.73 -1.04 7.56
C TRP A 86 8.10 -1.13 8.97
N PRO A 87 6.76 -1.01 9.13
CA PRO A 87 6.11 -1.12 10.42
C PRO A 87 6.26 -2.55 10.97
N LYS A 88 6.59 -2.71 12.25
CA LYS A 88 6.92 -4.02 12.83
C LYS A 88 5.75 -5.00 12.85
N ASP A 89 4.53 -4.48 12.89
CA ASP A 89 3.26 -5.18 12.98
C ASP A 89 2.59 -5.43 11.63
N LEU A 90 3.05 -4.73 10.58
CA LEU A 90 2.51 -4.89 9.24
C LEU A 90 3.14 -6.08 8.51
N LEU A 91 2.31 -6.96 7.95
CA LEU A 91 2.76 -8.10 7.15
C LEU A 91 3.63 -7.60 5.99
N LYS A 92 4.89 -8.04 5.91
CA LYS A 92 5.83 -7.66 4.85
C LYS A 92 5.72 -8.64 3.68
N PRO A 93 5.64 -8.17 2.41
CA PRO A 93 5.71 -9.05 1.26
C PRO A 93 7.08 -9.71 1.15
N ASP A 94 7.11 -10.97 0.74
CA ASP A 94 8.36 -11.70 0.48
C ASP A 94 9.11 -11.12 -0.73
N ILE A 95 8.37 -10.65 -1.74
CA ILE A 95 8.91 -10.08 -2.97
C ILE A 95 8.13 -8.80 -3.32
N MET A 96 8.84 -7.76 -3.73
CA MET A 96 8.25 -6.51 -4.23
C MET A 96 8.80 -6.21 -5.62
N PHE A 97 7.91 -5.85 -6.54
CA PHE A 97 8.27 -5.45 -7.90
C PHE A 97 8.04 -3.95 -8.06
N PHE A 98 9.11 -3.21 -8.33
CA PHE A 98 9.01 -1.81 -8.74
C PHE A 98 8.96 -1.73 -10.27
N ILE A 99 7.85 -1.23 -10.79
CA ILE A 99 7.66 -1.05 -12.23
C ILE A 99 7.95 0.40 -12.56
N ASN A 100 9.12 0.67 -13.13
CA ASN A 100 9.50 1.99 -13.62
C ASN A 100 9.14 2.12 -15.10
N THR A 101 7.96 2.66 -15.39
CA THR A 101 7.59 3.02 -16.76
C THR A 101 8.14 4.40 -17.08
N PRO A 102 8.87 4.60 -18.20
CA PRO A 102 9.25 5.94 -18.63
C PRO A 102 7.98 6.77 -18.81
N SER A 103 7.96 7.97 -18.23
CA SER A 103 6.87 8.93 -18.36
C SER A 103 6.81 9.43 -19.80
N GLN A 104 6.18 8.67 -20.69
CA GLN A 104 5.76 9.16 -22.01
C GLN A 104 4.33 9.66 -21.92
N LEU A 105 4.21 10.94 -21.56
CA LEU A 105 3.07 11.78 -21.92
C LEU A 105 3.65 13.06 -22.51
N THR A 106 4.16 12.94 -23.75
CA THR A 106 4.01 14.01 -24.74
C THR A 106 2.60 14.01 -25.25
#